data_AF-A0A1Q5SPP4-F1
#
_entry.id   AF-A0A1Q5SPP4-F1
#
_cell.length_a   1.000
_cell.length_b   1.000
_cell.length_c   1.000
_cell.angle_alpha   90.00
_cell.angle_beta   90.00
_cell.angle_gamma   90.00
#
_symmetry.space_group_name_H-M   'P 1'
#
loop_
_entity.id
_entity.type
_entity.pdbx_description
1 polymer ?
#
loop_
_entity_poly.entity_id
_entity_poly.type
_entity_poly.pdbx_seq_one_letter_code
_entity_poly.pdbx_strand_id
1 'polypeptide(L)'
;MAGRTATRTPEPPDRDEHEESPPRLSRPRRTTRPPSNYARDQEIDNNQRTTRSQLRKKTQDRPVTEDNAVTSDDSATESEDLNTATLVKELIKLRREIRRRDELQKEEL
;
A
#
# COMPACT_ATOMS: atom_id res chain seq x y z
N MET A 1 -35.22 -28.58 -53.46
CA MET A 1 -33.92 -28.77 -52.79
C MET A 1 -33.20 -27.42 -52.77
N ALA A 2 -33.11 -26.78 -51.61
CA ALA A 2 -32.45 -25.47 -51.45
C ALA A 2 -30.92 -25.66 -51.48
N GLY A 3 -30.28 -25.17 -52.53
CA GLY A 3 -28.82 -25.20 -52.68
C GLY A 3 -28.17 -24.27 -51.67
N ARG A 4 -27.40 -24.83 -50.74
CA ARG A 4 -26.54 -24.05 -49.84
C ARG A 4 -25.39 -23.50 -50.69
N THR A 5 -25.45 -22.22 -51.05
CA THR A 5 -24.28 -21.50 -51.57
C THR A 5 -23.22 -21.48 -50.48
N ALA A 6 -22.19 -22.31 -50.64
CA ALA A 6 -21.02 -22.27 -49.77
C ALA A 6 -20.30 -20.94 -50.00
N THR A 7 -20.43 -20.01 -49.04
CA THR A 7 -19.70 -18.75 -49.02
C THR A 7 -18.24 -19.07 -48.72
N ARG A 8 -17.47 -19.39 -49.76
CA ARG A 8 -16.05 -19.68 -49.65
C ARG A 8 -15.34 -18.36 -49.41
N THR A 9 -14.86 -18.14 -48.18
CA THR A 9 -13.97 -17.01 -47.87
C THR A 9 -12.77 -17.09 -48.80
N PRO A 10 -12.46 -16.04 -49.60
CA PRO A 10 -11.26 -16.07 -50.43
C PRO A 10 -10.03 -16.20 -49.55
N GLU A 11 -9.05 -16.94 -50.04
CA GLU A 11 -7.74 -17.06 -49.41
C GLU A 11 -7.12 -15.66 -49.31
N PRO A 12 -6.64 -15.25 -48.12
CA PRO A 12 -6.02 -13.95 -47.99
C PRO A 12 -4.78 -13.90 -48.90
N PRO A 13 -4.51 -12.77 -49.57
CA PRO A 13 -3.33 -12.66 -50.40
C PRO A 13 -2.08 -12.96 -49.55
N ASP A 14 -1.19 -13.79 -50.08
CA ASP A 14 0.13 -14.04 -49.50
C ASP A 14 0.87 -12.71 -49.47
N ARG A 15 0.90 -12.10 -48.28
CA ARG A 15 1.45 -10.77 -48.07
C ARG A 15 2.94 -10.89 -47.84
N ASP A 16 3.66 -11.36 -48.85
CA ASP A 16 5.11 -11.50 -48.86
C ASP A 16 5.83 -10.24 -49.34
N GLU A 17 5.39 -9.05 -48.89
CA GLU A 17 6.07 -7.79 -49.21
C GLU A 17 6.00 -6.83 -48.01
N HIS A 18 6.85 -7.09 -47.02
CA HIS A 18 7.17 -6.15 -45.94
C HIS A 18 8.54 -5.47 -46.15
N GLU A 19 8.94 -5.25 -47.40
CA GLU A 19 10.28 -4.70 -47.70
C GLU A 19 10.34 -3.16 -47.69
N GLU A 20 9.22 -2.44 -47.66
CA GLU A 20 9.22 -0.96 -47.69
C GLU A 20 8.50 -0.31 -46.50
N SER A 21 8.42 -0.99 -45.37
CA SER A 21 8.08 -0.28 -44.14
C SER A 21 9.26 0.60 -43.74
N PRO A 22 9.06 1.91 -43.50
CA PRO A 22 10.15 2.75 -42.96
C PRO A 22 10.69 2.09 -41.69
N PRO A 23 12.00 2.19 -41.42
CA PRO A 23 12.61 1.57 -40.27
C PRO A 23 11.82 1.98 -39.02
N ARG A 24 11.32 0.98 -38.29
CA ARG A 24 10.62 1.23 -37.03
C ARG A 24 11.58 2.00 -36.14
N LEU A 25 11.29 3.28 -35.92
CA LEU A 25 12.10 4.14 -35.07
C LEU A 25 12.40 3.38 -33.79
N SER A 26 13.69 3.22 -33.49
CA SER A 26 14.18 2.50 -32.32
C SER A 26 13.63 3.21 -31.08
N ARG A 27 12.46 2.75 -30.60
CA ARG A 27 11.87 3.29 -29.39
C ARG A 27 12.83 2.98 -28.25
N PRO A 28 13.18 3.99 -27.43
CA PRO A 28 13.99 3.74 -26.24
C PRO A 28 13.40 2.60 -25.43
N ARG A 29 14.25 1.67 -24.99
CA ARG A 29 13.79 0.55 -24.17
C ARG A 29 13.15 1.12 -22.91
N ARG A 30 11.86 0.84 -22.72
CA ARG A 30 11.16 1.15 -21.47
C ARG A 30 11.76 0.25 -20.40
N THR A 31 12.44 0.84 -19.43
CA THR A 31 12.82 0.14 -18.21
C THR A 31 11.54 -0.32 -17.52
N THR A 32 11.37 -1.63 -17.43
CA THR A 32 10.28 -2.26 -16.65
C THR A 32 10.65 -2.42 -15.19
N ARG A 33 11.89 -2.04 -14.81
CA ARG A 33 12.37 -2.18 -13.45
C ARG A 33 11.78 -1.05 -12.60
N PRO A 34 11.04 -1.37 -11.54
CA PRO A 34 10.56 -0.34 -10.62
C PRO A 34 11.75 0.33 -9.91
N PRO A 35 11.59 1.58 -9.44
CA PRO A 35 12.61 2.28 -8.67
C PRO A 35 13.11 1.44 -7.49
N SER A 36 14.35 1.66 -7.05
CA SER A 36 14.95 0.91 -5.92
C SER A 36 14.10 0.94 -4.65
N ASN A 37 13.36 2.04 -4.44
CA ASN A 37 12.57 2.28 -3.24
C ASN A 37 11.09 1.88 -3.39
N TYR A 38 10.69 1.31 -4.53
CA TYR A 38 9.29 1.02 -4.83
C TYR A 38 8.61 0.17 -3.74
N ALA A 39 9.30 -0.83 -3.20
CA ALA A 39 8.76 -1.66 -2.13
C ALA A 39 8.47 -0.86 -0.85
N ARG A 40 9.39 0.03 -0.46
CA ARG A 40 9.26 0.88 0.73
C ARG A 40 8.16 1.92 0.56
N ASP A 41 8.08 2.57 -0.60
CA ASP A 41 7.05 3.56 -0.89
C ASP A 41 5.65 2.92 -0.88
N GLN A 42 5.53 1.69 -1.37
CA GLN A 42 4.28 0.92 -1.32
C GLN A 42 3.89 0.54 0.12
N GLU A 43 4.85 0.16 0.96
CA GLU A 43 4.58 -0.12 2.37
C GLU A 43 4.07 1.14 3.10
N ILE A 44 4.69 2.30 2.85
CA ILE A 44 4.27 3.58 3.45
C ILE A 44 2.85 3.95 3.00
N ASP A 45 2.55 3.88 1.70
CA ASP A 45 1.21 4.20 1.18
C ASP A 45 0.15 3.23 1.72
N ASN A 46 0.45 1.92 1.75
CA ASN A 46 -0.45 0.93 2.33
C ASN A 46 -0.70 1.17 3.82
N ASN A 47 0.33 1.49 4.60
CA ASN A 47 0.20 1.82 6.03
C ASN A 47 -0.62 3.09 6.27
N GLN A 48 -0.51 4.10 5.41
CA GLN A 48 -1.36 5.30 5.48
C GLN A 48 -2.82 4.99 5.12
N ARG A 49 -3.06 4.12 4.13
CA ARG A 49 -4.42 3.73 3.74
C ARG A 49 -5.09 2.88 4.81
N THR A 50 -4.37 1.94 5.42
CA THR A 50 -4.91 1.10 6.49
C THR A 50 -5.25 1.94 7.71
N THR A 51 -4.36 2.82 8.17
CA THR A 51 -4.61 3.72 9.32
C THR A 51 -5.81 4.63 9.10
N ARG A 52 -5.96 5.23 7.91
CA ARG A 52 -7.13 6.07 7.57
C ARG A 52 -8.44 5.26 7.50
N SER A 53 -8.40 4.02 7.02
CA SER A 53 -9.62 3.19 6.92
C SER A 53 -10.07 2.63 8.28
N GLN A 54 -9.12 2.28 9.16
CA GLN A 54 -9.42 1.81 10.51
C GLN A 54 -10.12 2.89 11.36
N LEU A 55 -9.75 4.16 11.16
CA LEU A 55 -10.42 5.30 11.79
C LEU A 55 -11.88 5.43 11.36
N ARG A 56 -12.18 5.16 10.08
CA ARG A 56 -13.54 5.21 9.52
C ARG A 56 -14.42 4.03 9.98
N LYS A 57 -13.85 2.82 10.12
CA LYS A 57 -14.59 1.64 10.63
C LYS A 57 -14.93 1.76 12.12
N LYS A 58 -13.99 2.22 12.96
CA LYS A 58 -14.25 2.44 14.40
C LYS A 58 -15.35 3.47 14.69
N THR A 59 -15.59 4.42 13.78
CA THR A 59 -16.63 5.44 13.94
C THR A 59 -18.00 5.01 13.40
N GLN A 60 -18.07 3.91 12.66
CA GLN A 60 -19.30 3.40 12.06
C GLN A 60 -19.91 2.22 12.83
N ASP A 61 -19.09 1.44 13.54
CA ASP A 61 -19.52 0.27 14.33
C ASP A 61 -19.83 0.59 15.81
N ARG A 62 -20.14 1.86 16.16
CA ARG A 62 -20.59 2.21 17.52
C ARG A 62 -22.12 2.18 17.57
N PRO A 63 -22.77 1.12 18.06
CA PRO A 63 -24.17 1.19 18.41
C PRO A 63 -24.33 2.10 19.64
N VAL A 64 -25.29 3.00 19.54
CA VAL A 64 -25.81 3.82 20.64
C VAL A 64 -26.67 2.89 21.51
N THR A 65 -26.08 2.26 22.52
CA THR A 65 -26.84 1.74 23.67
C THR A 65 -25.94 1.69 24.89
N GLU A 66 -26.28 2.52 25.89
CA GLU A 66 -25.82 2.41 27.26
C GLU A 66 -26.43 1.13 27.86
N ASP A 67 -25.66 0.33 28.62
CA ASP A 67 -26.14 -0.24 29.89
C ASP A 67 -25.06 -1.03 30.65
N ASN A 68 -25.17 -0.92 31.97
CA ASN A 68 -24.21 -1.25 33.01
C ASN A 68 -23.96 -2.75 33.23
N ALA A 69 -22.80 -2.99 33.87
CA ALA A 69 -22.42 -4.15 34.70
C ALA A 69 -21.93 -5.43 33.98
N VAL A 70 -20.62 -5.71 34.09
CA VAL A 70 -20.06 -6.69 35.04
C VAL A 70 -18.53 -6.76 34.83
N THR A 71 -17.82 -6.28 35.86
CA THR A 71 -16.44 -6.58 36.30
C THR A 71 -15.46 -7.23 35.30
N SER A 72 -14.54 -6.44 34.78
CA SER A 72 -13.14 -6.87 34.65
C SER A 72 -12.26 -5.67 34.98
N ASP A 73 -11.82 -5.68 36.23
CA ASP A 73 -10.79 -4.81 36.77
C ASP A 73 -9.45 -5.22 36.15
N ASP A 74 -9.01 -4.47 35.13
CA ASP A 74 -7.60 -4.08 34.98
C ASP A 74 -7.58 -2.84 34.08
N SER A 75 -8.04 -1.74 34.69
CA SER A 75 -7.92 -0.41 34.12
C SER A 75 -6.45 0.03 34.15
N ALA A 76 -5.73 -0.21 33.07
CA ALA A 76 -4.54 0.57 32.72
C ALA A 76 -4.90 1.62 31.65
N THR A 77 -6.05 2.28 31.81
CA THR A 77 -6.18 3.65 31.31
C THR A 77 -5.42 4.55 32.27
N GLU A 78 -4.10 4.60 32.14
CA GLU A 78 -3.32 5.74 32.62
C GLU A 78 -3.62 6.92 31.69
N SER A 79 -4.85 7.41 31.76
CA SER A 79 -5.13 8.81 31.47
C SER A 79 -4.60 9.60 32.66
N GLU A 80 -3.28 9.62 32.82
CA GLU A 80 -2.65 10.61 33.65
C GLU A 80 -2.85 11.95 32.92
N ASP A 81 -3.44 12.91 33.63
CA ASP A 81 -3.42 14.31 33.23
C ASP A 81 -1.96 14.78 33.29
N LEU A 82 -1.19 14.38 32.27
CA LEU A 82 0.23 14.57 32.22
C LEU A 82 0.50 16.05 32.00
N ASN A 83 0.83 16.70 33.11
CA ASN A 83 1.33 18.06 33.13
C ASN A 83 2.43 18.20 32.07
N THR A 84 2.52 19.34 31.38
CA THR A 84 3.41 19.50 30.22
C THR A 84 4.87 19.12 30.52
N ALA A 85 5.32 19.30 31.77
CA ALA A 85 6.63 18.88 32.25
C ALA A 85 6.85 17.35 32.28
N THR A 86 5.82 16.54 32.57
CA THR A 86 5.92 15.07 32.53
C THR A 86 5.97 14.57 31.10
N LEU A 87 5.14 15.13 30.21
CA LEU A 87 5.18 14.85 28.77
C LEU A 87 6.56 15.14 28.16
N VAL A 88 7.18 16.27 28.50
CA VAL A 88 8.52 16.61 28.01
C VAL A 88 9.57 15.60 28.50
N LYS A 89 9.48 15.17 29.77
CA LYS A 89 10.38 14.14 30.32
C LYS A 89 10.25 12.82 29.57
N GLU A 90 9.03 12.40 29.26
CA GLU A 90 8.79 11.18 28.49
C GLU A 90 9.28 11.28 27.06
N LEU A 91 9.07 12.42 26.41
CA LEU A 91 9.58 12.68 25.06
C LEU A 91 11.11 12.57 25.01
N ILE A 92 11.80 13.06 26.05
CA ILE A 92 13.26 12.93 26.17
C ILE A 92 13.66 11.46 26.38
N LYS A 93 12.93 10.70 27.21
CA LYS A 93 13.18 9.27 27.40
C LYS A 93 13.04 8.50 26.09
N LEU A 94 11.93 8.69 25.37
CA LEU A 94 11.65 8.03 24.09
C LEU A 94 12.71 8.37 23.03
N ARG A 95 13.13 9.63 22.92
CA ARG A 95 14.20 10.02 21.98
C ARG A 95 15.54 9.33 22.27
N ARG A 96 15.89 9.12 23.54
CA ARG A 96 17.12 8.39 23.90
C ARG A 96 17.01 6.90 23.58
N GLU A 97 15.85 6.31 23.84
CA GLU A 97 15.57 4.91 23.56
C GLU A 97 15.62 4.61 22.05
N ILE A 98 15.02 5.46 21.23
CA ILE A 98 15.10 5.32 19.76
C ILE A 98 16.56 5.37 19.29
N ARG A 99 17.36 6.31 19.78
CA ARG A 99 18.79 6.38 19.42
C ARG A 99 19.55 5.11 19.81
N ARG A 100 19.30 4.55 20.99
CA ARG A 100 19.92 3.27 21.40
C ARG A 100 19.56 2.13 20.45
N ARG A 101 18.30 2.06 20.03
CA ARG A 101 17.84 1.04 19.08
C ARG A 101 18.46 1.23 17.71
N ASP A 102 18.57 2.47 17.24
CA ASP A 102 19.22 2.79 15.97
C ASP A 102 20.73 2.46 16.00
N GLU A 103 21.39 2.64 17.14
CA GLU A 103 22.80 2.23 17.33
C GLU A 103 22.94 0.71 17.32
N LEU A 104 22.08 -0.01 18.04
CA LEU A 104 22.05 -1.49 18.00
C LEU A 104 21.77 -2.02 16.59
N GLN A 105 20.83 -1.42 15.84
CA GLN A 105 20.55 -1.81 14.46
C GLN A 105 21.73 -1.56 13.51
N LYS A 106 22.59 -0.58 13.80
CA LYS A 106 23.80 -0.34 13.00
C LYS A 106 24.92 -1.32 13.30
N GLU A 107 24.97 -1.92 14.49
CA GLU A 107 25.95 -2.96 14.82
C GLU A 107 25.61 -4.32 14.20
N GLU A 108 24.35 -4.54 13.81
CA GLU A 108 23.87 -5.80 13.21
C GLU A 108 23.98 -5.84 11.66
N LEU A 109 24.42 -4.75 11.02
CA LEU A 109 24.58 -4.56 9.56
C LEU A 109 26.04 -4.41 9.14
#